data_AF-A0AAU3B042-F1
#
_entry.id   AF-A0AAU3B042-F1
#
_cell.length_a   1.000
_cell.length_b   1.000
_cell.length_c   1.000
_cell.angle_alpha   90.00
_cell.angle_beta   90.00
_cell.angle_gamma   90.00
#
_symmetry.space_group_name_H-M   'P 1'
#
loop_
_entity.id
_entity.type
_entity.pdbx_description
1 polymer ?
#
loop_
_entity_poly.entity_id
_entity_poly.type
_entity_poly.pdbx_seq_one_letter_code
_entity_poly.pdbx_strand_id
1 'polypeptide(L)'
;MKSVYVFPGQGSQHKGMGEGLFEKFPELVAQADACLGYSIEELCLRDPDKVLARTEYTQPALYVVNALTYLDRTAGGELPDVVAGHSLGEYCALFAAGAFDFLTGLQLVRKRGELMSRAPKGAMAAVVRLDQRRVDEILKSLPFRNLDIANINSREQCIVSGEYDEVLAPELRTAFTDAGAAFIPLNVSAAFHSRCMTEVEEEFARYLAGFELRELTIPVVANYTARLYPKQGYAEYLTRQISSPVKWYESISWLIGEGYRTFHEIGPGRVLAKLTDQILKDPLPLSEEPPAPVVSARPRTELVFMYGGQGTQYHQMGRELYDTHPAFRRALDRCSAAHRAAGGASLVDAIYDDARKGKEYDSVLTTHAALYSIGYSLTETLREEGVRPDAVLGHSLGEYIAATVAGSMDFDDGLRLVMRQARLLAEHGDGGMLSVLAAPSLFAGRPDLFGAVTLAGVNYDGNFLVSGAADRLAELRAGLDREGVIAVRLPVRQAFHSPHLDAIRPDVMAAARAVPLRSARLPLYSATHAATVDPGAPEHRERYLWDVVRERIRFDELMVSAFPEPERHFFVDLSASGSFANFLKHGYGPSHRGAPAINQFGNNTASLRRLREALPQE
;
A
#
# COMPACT_ATOMS: atom_id res chain seq x y z
N MET A 1 42.44 3.01 11.71
CA MET A 1 41.17 3.77 11.88
C MET A 1 40.15 3.14 10.96
N LYS A 2 38.88 3.03 11.38
CA LYS A 2 37.84 2.45 10.52
C LYS A 2 37.62 3.35 9.30
N SER A 3 37.79 2.81 8.10
CA SER A 3 37.71 3.53 6.83
C SER A 3 36.37 3.29 6.14
N VAL A 4 35.77 4.37 5.64
CA VAL A 4 34.53 4.37 4.87
C VAL A 4 34.85 4.75 3.44
N TYR A 5 34.43 3.94 2.46
CA TYR A 5 34.50 4.35 1.06
C TYR A 5 33.12 4.83 0.62
N VAL A 6 33.05 6.06 0.09
CA VAL A 6 31.81 6.68 -0.38
C VAL A 6 31.84 6.88 -1.90
N PHE A 7 30.78 6.49 -2.58
CA PHE A 7 30.70 6.52 -4.04
C PHE A 7 29.79 7.64 -4.53
N PRO A 8 30.27 8.58 -5.37
CA PRO A 8 29.47 9.70 -5.85
C PRO A 8 28.41 9.27 -6.89
N GLY A 9 27.28 9.98 -6.88
CA GLY A 9 26.20 9.81 -7.85
C GLY A 9 26.17 10.91 -8.92
N GLN A 10 25.02 11.00 -9.60
CA GLN A 10 24.76 12.02 -10.61
C GLN A 10 24.91 13.44 -10.02
N GLY A 11 25.62 14.30 -10.76
CA GLY A 11 26.12 15.60 -10.31
C GLY A 11 27.66 15.66 -10.23
N SER A 12 28.33 14.51 -10.22
CA SER A 12 29.81 14.43 -10.14
C SER A 12 30.48 14.17 -11.50
N GLN A 13 29.69 13.85 -12.53
CA GLN A 13 30.19 13.65 -13.88
C GLN A 13 30.76 14.94 -14.45
N HIS A 14 31.88 14.83 -15.14
CA HIS A 14 32.51 15.91 -15.88
C HIS A 14 33.36 15.33 -16.99
N LYS A 15 33.51 16.10 -18.08
CA LYS A 15 34.44 15.75 -19.15
C LYS A 15 35.86 15.63 -18.60
N GLY A 16 36.57 14.57 -18.98
CA GLY A 16 37.90 14.22 -18.49
C GLY A 16 37.90 13.24 -17.31
N MET A 17 36.73 12.85 -16.79
CA MET A 17 36.67 11.86 -15.72
C MET A 17 37.17 10.49 -16.21
N GLY A 18 37.87 9.76 -15.32
CA GLY A 18 38.40 8.44 -15.64
C GLY A 18 39.71 8.43 -16.44
N GLU A 19 40.32 9.59 -16.69
CA GLU A 19 41.64 9.69 -17.32
C GLU A 19 42.68 8.80 -16.59
N GLY A 20 43.42 8.01 -17.36
CA GLY A 20 44.36 7.01 -16.86
C GLY A 20 43.76 5.73 -16.29
N LEU A 21 42.46 5.69 -15.95
CA LEU A 21 41.80 4.45 -15.51
C LEU A 21 41.45 3.53 -16.68
N PHE A 22 40.99 4.09 -17.80
CA PHE A 22 40.59 3.29 -18.97
C PHE A 22 41.75 2.46 -19.53
N GLU A 23 42.95 3.06 -19.60
CA GLU A 23 44.19 2.37 -20.03
C GLU A 23 44.63 1.25 -19.08
N LYS A 24 44.35 1.38 -17.78
CA LYS A 24 44.70 0.39 -16.76
C LYS A 24 43.78 -0.83 -16.77
N PHE A 25 42.53 -0.67 -17.21
CA PHE A 25 41.51 -1.72 -17.19
C PHE A 25 40.89 -2.00 -18.57
N PRO A 26 41.70 -2.27 -19.61
CA PRO A 26 41.23 -2.33 -21.01
C PRO A 26 40.16 -3.41 -21.24
N GLU A 27 40.22 -4.52 -20.50
CA GLU A 27 39.24 -5.61 -20.61
C GLU A 27 37.85 -5.20 -20.09
N LEU A 28 37.79 -4.48 -18.96
CA LEU A 28 36.53 -3.99 -18.40
C LEU A 28 35.95 -2.86 -19.26
N VAL A 29 36.80 -2.02 -19.83
CA VAL A 29 36.40 -1.00 -20.81
C VAL A 29 35.79 -1.65 -22.05
N ALA A 30 36.43 -2.69 -22.60
CA ALA A 30 35.87 -3.43 -23.75
C ALA A 30 34.52 -4.10 -23.42
N GLN A 31 34.36 -4.65 -22.21
CA GLN A 31 33.07 -5.19 -21.76
C GLN A 31 32.01 -4.09 -21.62
N ALA A 32 32.39 -2.92 -21.09
CA ALA A 32 31.49 -1.79 -20.97
C ALA A 32 31.04 -1.29 -22.34
N ASP A 33 31.96 -1.11 -23.28
CA ASP A 33 31.68 -0.67 -24.64
C ASP A 33 30.75 -1.65 -25.37
N ALA A 34 31.01 -2.96 -25.25
CA ALA A 34 30.15 -3.98 -25.82
C ALA A 34 28.74 -3.97 -25.19
N CYS A 35 28.64 -3.73 -23.87
CA CYS A 35 27.36 -3.65 -23.17
C CYS A 35 26.58 -2.37 -23.52
N LEU A 36 27.27 -1.24 -23.72
CA LEU A 36 26.65 0.07 -23.92
C LEU A 36 26.38 0.39 -25.40
N GLY A 37 27.17 -0.18 -26.31
CA GLY A 37 27.10 0.07 -27.76
C GLY A 37 27.80 1.36 -28.19
N TYR A 38 28.61 1.97 -27.31
CA TYR A 38 29.41 3.17 -27.57
C TYR A 38 30.66 3.15 -26.67
N SER A 39 31.69 3.92 -27.03
CA SER A 39 32.91 3.99 -26.23
C SER A 39 32.70 4.80 -24.95
N ILE A 40 32.85 4.15 -23.79
CA ILE A 40 32.74 4.80 -22.48
C ILE A 40 33.91 5.76 -22.24
N GLU A 41 35.10 5.43 -22.75
CA GLU A 41 36.27 6.29 -22.70
C GLU A 41 36.04 7.57 -23.51
N GLU A 42 35.58 7.46 -24.76
CA GLU A 42 35.31 8.64 -25.58
C GLU A 42 34.23 9.54 -24.98
N LEU A 43 33.15 8.94 -24.46
CA LEU A 43 32.09 9.66 -23.76
C LEU A 43 32.65 10.43 -22.54
N CYS A 44 33.47 9.79 -21.72
CA CYS A 44 33.96 10.41 -20.48
C CYS A 44 35.06 11.44 -20.73
N LEU A 45 36.00 11.18 -21.65
CA LEU A 45 37.16 12.04 -21.87
C LEU A 45 36.87 13.19 -22.85
N ARG A 46 36.04 12.95 -23.87
CA ARG A 46 35.85 13.88 -24.97
C ARG A 46 34.42 14.43 -25.06
N ASP A 47 33.42 13.60 -24.75
CA ASP A 47 31.98 13.92 -24.85
C ASP A 47 31.63 14.62 -26.18
N PRO A 48 31.97 14.02 -27.35
CA PRO A 48 31.91 14.69 -28.64
C PRO A 48 30.48 15.16 -28.99
N ASP A 49 29.49 14.36 -28.63
CA ASP A 49 28.07 14.63 -28.89
C ASP A 49 27.38 15.42 -27.76
N LYS A 50 28.12 15.80 -26.70
CA LYS A 50 27.60 16.54 -25.53
C LYS A 50 26.42 15.83 -24.85
N VAL A 51 26.50 14.51 -24.73
CA VAL A 51 25.44 13.66 -24.18
C VAL A 51 25.72 13.18 -22.76
N LEU A 52 26.92 13.39 -22.22
CA LEU A 52 27.31 12.95 -20.87
C LEU A 52 26.39 13.50 -19.77
N ALA A 53 25.64 14.59 -20.00
CA ALA A 53 24.69 15.14 -19.02
C ALA A 53 23.32 14.43 -19.03
N ARG A 54 23.01 13.62 -20.03
CA ARG A 54 21.74 12.89 -20.16
C ARG A 54 21.75 11.65 -19.27
N THR A 55 20.73 11.46 -18.43
CA THR A 55 20.69 10.44 -17.37
C THR A 55 21.03 9.02 -17.84
N GLU A 56 20.57 8.63 -19.03
CA GLU A 56 20.84 7.32 -19.64
C GLU A 56 22.31 7.09 -20.04
N TYR A 57 23.10 8.16 -20.17
CA TYR A 57 24.56 8.12 -20.39
C TYR A 57 25.34 8.41 -19.10
N THR A 58 24.87 9.38 -18.31
CA THR A 58 25.48 9.78 -17.04
C THR A 58 25.61 8.61 -16.07
N GLN A 59 24.55 7.80 -15.94
CA GLN A 59 24.52 6.73 -14.95
C GLN A 59 25.53 5.61 -15.26
N PRO A 60 25.54 5.01 -16.46
CA PRO A 60 26.59 4.06 -16.83
C PRO A 60 28.01 4.61 -16.72
N ALA A 61 28.24 5.86 -17.17
CA ALA A 61 29.55 6.49 -17.14
C ALA A 61 30.09 6.63 -15.72
N LEU A 62 29.27 7.11 -14.78
CA LEU A 62 29.64 7.21 -13.38
C LEU A 62 29.85 5.84 -12.73
N TYR A 63 29.03 4.83 -13.04
CA TYR A 63 29.24 3.49 -12.52
C TYR A 63 30.60 2.92 -12.96
N VAL A 64 30.92 3.02 -14.26
CA VAL A 64 32.20 2.53 -14.79
C VAL A 64 33.36 3.24 -14.10
N VAL A 65 33.38 4.58 -14.09
CA VAL A 65 34.49 5.34 -13.50
C VAL A 65 34.64 5.05 -12.00
N ASN A 66 33.54 5.00 -11.24
CA ASN A 66 33.56 4.66 -9.82
C ASN A 66 34.11 3.25 -9.56
N ALA A 67 33.63 2.26 -10.34
CA ALA A 67 34.06 0.88 -10.23
C ALA A 67 35.56 0.72 -10.56
N LEU A 68 36.04 1.33 -11.64
CA LEU A 68 37.47 1.31 -12.00
C LEU A 68 38.33 2.03 -10.94
N THR A 69 37.83 3.14 -10.38
CA THR A 69 38.53 3.85 -9.29
C THR A 69 38.65 2.96 -8.04
N TYR A 70 37.58 2.21 -7.71
CA TYR A 70 37.60 1.25 -6.60
C TYR A 70 38.61 0.12 -6.84
N LEU A 71 38.62 -0.45 -8.03
CA LEU A 71 39.56 -1.52 -8.38
C LEU A 71 41.01 -1.04 -8.33
N ASP A 72 41.32 0.16 -8.86
CA ASP A 72 42.67 0.75 -8.77
C ASP A 72 43.07 1.00 -7.32
N ARG A 73 42.14 1.52 -6.50
CA ARG A 73 42.39 1.83 -5.09
C ARG A 73 42.63 0.58 -4.24
N THR A 74 41.94 -0.52 -4.54
CA THR A 74 41.95 -1.76 -3.75
C THR A 74 42.88 -2.85 -4.32
N ALA A 75 43.58 -2.58 -5.43
CA ALA A 75 44.53 -3.51 -6.03
C ALA A 75 45.62 -4.00 -5.05
N GLY A 76 45.95 -3.22 -4.02
CA GLY A 76 46.88 -3.59 -2.95
C GLY A 76 46.29 -4.47 -1.83
N GLY A 77 45.01 -4.83 -1.89
CA GLY A 77 44.31 -5.68 -0.91
C GLY A 77 43.73 -4.96 0.30
N GLU A 78 43.90 -3.64 0.42
CA GLU A 78 43.24 -2.83 1.46
C GLU A 78 41.77 -2.62 1.12
N LEU A 79 40.88 -3.20 1.92
CA LEU A 79 39.42 -3.05 1.78
C LEU A 79 38.88 -2.07 2.84
N PRO A 80 37.81 -1.33 2.54
CA PRO A 80 37.12 -0.51 3.52
C PRO A 80 36.37 -1.36 4.55
N ASP A 81 36.14 -0.80 5.74
CA ASP A 81 35.33 -1.44 6.78
C ASP A 81 33.82 -1.37 6.46
N VAL A 82 33.41 -0.35 5.72
CA VAL A 82 32.03 -0.11 5.29
C VAL A 82 32.01 0.75 4.04
N VAL A 83 31.02 0.53 3.17
CA VAL A 83 30.82 1.30 1.95
C VAL A 83 29.46 1.98 1.96
N ALA A 84 29.35 3.13 1.31
CA ALA A 84 28.09 3.82 1.07
C ALA A 84 28.16 4.50 -0.30
N GLY A 85 27.04 4.75 -0.95
CA GLY A 85 27.04 5.48 -2.21
C GLY A 85 25.86 6.41 -2.29
N HIS A 86 26.01 7.57 -2.95
CA HIS A 86 24.92 8.53 -3.07
C HIS A 86 24.14 8.30 -4.35
N SER A 87 22.84 8.01 -4.24
CA SER A 87 21.95 7.64 -5.33
C SER A 87 22.57 6.51 -6.18
N LEU A 88 22.87 6.76 -7.46
CA LEU A 88 23.59 5.85 -8.34
C LEU A 88 24.86 5.25 -7.72
N GLY A 89 25.60 6.01 -6.91
CA GLY A 89 26.81 5.52 -6.26
C GLY A 89 26.57 4.28 -5.39
N GLU A 90 25.34 4.05 -4.91
CA GLU A 90 24.96 2.86 -4.15
C GLU A 90 25.18 1.56 -4.94
N TYR A 91 25.02 1.59 -6.26
CA TYR A 91 25.34 0.44 -7.12
C TYR A 91 26.84 0.12 -7.13
N CYS A 92 27.68 1.15 -7.01
CA CYS A 92 29.14 0.98 -6.90
C CYS A 92 29.53 0.45 -5.52
N ALA A 93 28.83 0.90 -4.47
CA ALA A 93 29.00 0.35 -3.12
C ALA A 93 28.63 -1.13 -3.05
N LEU A 94 27.53 -1.53 -3.71
CA LEU A 94 27.12 -2.93 -3.79
C LEU A 94 28.07 -3.77 -4.64
N PHE A 95 28.59 -3.24 -5.76
CA PHE A 95 29.67 -3.87 -6.51
C PHE A 95 30.91 -4.11 -5.62
N ALA A 96 31.36 -3.09 -4.89
CA ALA A 96 32.50 -3.18 -3.97
C ALA A 96 32.27 -4.21 -2.85
N ALA A 97 31.02 -4.39 -2.41
CA ALA A 97 30.63 -5.37 -1.41
C ALA A 97 30.37 -6.79 -1.98
N GLY A 98 30.59 -7.00 -3.28
CA GLY A 98 30.47 -8.31 -3.91
C GLY A 98 29.05 -8.74 -4.29
N ALA A 99 28.08 -7.82 -4.27
CA ALA A 99 26.67 -8.12 -4.61
C ALA A 99 26.52 -8.73 -6.01
N PHE A 100 27.32 -8.27 -6.96
CA PHE A 100 27.34 -8.67 -8.36
C PHE A 100 28.71 -8.35 -8.98
N ASP A 101 28.99 -8.92 -10.15
CA ASP A 101 30.19 -8.56 -10.93
C ASP A 101 30.02 -7.24 -11.69
N PHE A 102 31.14 -6.75 -12.26
CA PHE A 102 31.20 -5.46 -12.95
C PHE A 102 30.14 -5.33 -14.04
N LEU A 103 30.04 -6.35 -14.92
CA LEU A 103 29.14 -6.33 -16.07
C LEU A 103 27.68 -6.37 -15.63
N THR A 104 27.33 -7.21 -14.65
CA THR A 104 25.99 -7.27 -14.09
C THR A 104 25.58 -5.91 -13.51
N GLY A 105 26.44 -5.28 -12.71
CA GLY A 105 26.15 -3.96 -12.17
C GLY A 105 26.01 -2.89 -13.26
N LEU A 106 26.81 -2.97 -14.33
CA LEU A 106 26.67 -2.07 -15.48
C LEU A 106 25.33 -2.26 -16.20
N GLN A 107 24.87 -3.51 -16.38
CA GLN A 107 23.58 -3.81 -16.99
C GLN A 107 22.43 -3.24 -16.15
N LEU A 108 22.47 -3.43 -14.83
CA LEU A 108 21.50 -2.86 -13.90
C LEU A 108 21.48 -1.33 -13.98
N VAL A 109 22.64 -0.69 -13.91
CA VAL A 109 22.75 0.77 -13.98
C VAL A 109 22.31 1.32 -15.33
N ARG A 110 22.66 0.65 -16.44
CA ARG A 110 22.20 1.00 -17.79
C ARG A 110 20.68 0.98 -17.85
N LYS A 111 20.05 -0.10 -17.38
CA LYS A 111 18.60 -0.21 -17.36
C LYS A 111 17.98 0.85 -16.47
N ARG A 112 18.52 1.09 -15.28
CA ARG A 112 18.07 2.16 -14.37
C ARG A 112 18.12 3.53 -15.05
N GLY A 113 19.24 3.88 -15.68
CA GLY A 113 19.41 5.12 -16.42
C GLY A 113 18.41 5.28 -17.57
N GLU A 114 18.21 4.23 -18.37
CA GLU A 114 17.22 4.17 -19.45
C GLU A 114 15.80 4.41 -18.93
N LEU A 115 15.38 3.70 -17.89
CA LEU A 115 14.02 3.82 -17.35
C LEU A 115 13.79 5.20 -16.73
N MET A 116 14.76 5.68 -15.94
CA MET A 116 14.67 7.01 -15.32
C MET A 116 14.66 8.14 -16.37
N SER A 117 15.35 7.99 -17.50
CA SER A 117 15.29 8.97 -18.60
C SER A 117 13.94 9.02 -19.32
N ARG A 118 13.16 7.93 -19.25
CA ARG A 118 11.84 7.79 -19.89
C ARG A 118 10.68 8.14 -18.96
N ALA A 119 10.97 8.42 -17.69
CA ALA A 119 9.96 8.78 -16.71
C ALA A 119 9.15 10.00 -17.18
N PRO A 120 7.91 10.18 -16.68
CA PRO A 120 7.12 11.37 -16.94
C PRO A 120 7.90 12.65 -16.66
N LYS A 121 7.58 13.70 -17.42
CA LYS A 121 8.23 15.00 -17.28
C LYS A 121 8.08 15.52 -15.85
N GLY A 122 9.22 15.75 -15.20
CA GLY A 122 9.28 16.26 -13.84
C GLY A 122 10.46 17.22 -13.68
N ALA A 123 10.62 17.76 -12.48
CA ALA A 123 11.76 18.62 -12.17
C ALA A 123 12.28 18.36 -10.76
N MET A 124 13.47 18.91 -10.50
CA MET A 124 14.10 18.90 -9.18
C MET A 124 14.71 20.26 -8.90
N ALA A 125 14.77 20.65 -7.62
CA ALA A 125 15.43 21.87 -7.18
C ALA A 125 16.16 21.66 -5.86
N ALA A 126 17.39 22.16 -5.77
CA ALA A 126 18.11 22.23 -4.51
C ALA A 126 17.57 23.37 -3.65
N VAL A 127 17.26 23.03 -2.41
CA VAL A 127 16.89 23.96 -1.34
C VAL A 127 18.04 24.00 -0.34
N VAL A 128 18.69 25.14 -0.23
CA VAL A 128 19.90 25.33 0.59
C VAL A 128 19.63 26.37 1.67
N ARG A 129 20.20 26.19 2.87
CA ARG A 129 20.04 27.02 4.09
C ARG A 129 18.77 26.75 4.90
N LEU A 130 18.09 25.64 4.65
CA LEU A 130 16.94 25.21 5.44
C LEU A 130 17.07 23.74 5.84
N ASP A 131 16.58 23.42 7.04
CA ASP A 131 16.47 22.04 7.50
C ASP A 131 15.28 21.30 6.90
N GLN A 132 15.36 19.97 6.92
CA GLN A 132 14.34 19.09 6.37
C GLN A 132 12.94 19.40 6.93
N ARG A 133 12.83 19.64 8.24
CA ARG A 133 11.55 19.94 8.88
C ARG A 133 10.93 21.20 8.29
N ARG A 134 11.73 22.25 8.11
CA ARG A 134 11.27 23.51 7.54
C ARG A 134 10.90 23.37 6.06
N VAL A 135 11.65 22.54 5.32
CA VAL A 135 11.29 22.19 3.93
C VAL A 135 9.92 21.49 3.90
N ASP A 136 9.71 20.49 4.74
CA ASP A 136 8.42 19.77 4.84
C ASP A 136 7.26 20.70 5.22
N GLU A 137 7.47 21.61 6.18
CA GLU A 137 6.47 22.60 6.58
C GLU A 137 6.04 23.51 5.41
N ILE A 138 7.01 23.98 4.62
CA ILE A 138 6.75 24.83 3.45
C ILE A 138 5.98 24.06 2.39
N LEU A 139 6.41 22.83 2.06
CA LEU A 139 5.73 22.00 1.07
C LEU A 139 4.26 21.74 1.47
N LYS A 140 4.00 21.44 2.75
CA LYS A 140 2.63 21.20 3.27
C LYS A 140 1.76 22.46 3.30
N SER A 141 2.36 23.64 3.36
CA SER A 141 1.63 24.92 3.40
C SER A 141 1.09 25.36 2.03
N LEU A 142 1.59 24.76 0.95
CA LEU A 142 1.24 25.11 -0.42
C LEU A 142 0.14 24.17 -0.96
N PRO A 143 -0.65 24.59 -1.96
CA PRO A 143 -1.74 23.77 -2.52
C PRO A 143 -1.25 22.62 -3.41
N PHE A 144 0.06 22.47 -3.60
CA PHE A 144 0.67 21.44 -4.43
C PHE A 144 0.50 20.04 -3.83
N ARG A 145 0.36 19.03 -4.69
CA ARG A 145 0.07 17.65 -4.28
C ARG A 145 1.11 16.64 -4.74
N ASN A 146 2.00 17.04 -5.64
CA ASN A 146 2.95 16.17 -6.32
C ASN A 146 4.40 16.63 -6.10
N LEU A 147 4.73 17.09 -4.89
CA LEU A 147 6.08 17.45 -4.44
C LEU A 147 6.55 16.53 -3.31
N ASP A 148 7.78 16.05 -3.41
CA ASP A 148 8.47 15.23 -2.42
C ASP A 148 9.89 15.76 -2.15
N ILE A 149 10.48 15.38 -1.01
CA ILE A 149 11.92 15.56 -0.77
C ILE A 149 12.67 14.36 -1.37
N ALA A 150 13.45 14.58 -2.42
CA ALA A 150 14.22 13.55 -3.11
C ALA A 150 15.56 13.21 -2.45
N ASN A 151 16.22 14.19 -1.83
CA ASN A 151 17.48 13.96 -1.13
C ASN A 151 17.56 14.84 0.12
N ILE A 152 18.10 14.28 1.20
CA ILE A 152 18.44 14.99 2.43
C ILE A 152 19.96 14.90 2.55
N ASN A 153 20.67 15.90 2.03
CA ASN A 153 22.12 15.83 1.80
C ASN A 153 22.95 16.29 3.01
N SER A 154 22.45 17.26 3.76
CA SER A 154 23.04 17.75 5.02
C SER A 154 21.95 18.43 5.86
N ARG A 155 22.28 18.97 7.04
CA ARG A 155 21.33 19.74 7.85
C ARG A 155 20.60 20.79 7.02
N GLU A 156 21.33 21.50 6.18
CA GLU A 156 20.81 22.69 5.49
C GLU A 156 20.68 22.50 3.96
N GLN A 157 20.71 21.27 3.47
CA GLN A 157 20.61 21.01 2.03
C GLN A 157 19.68 19.84 1.74
N CYS A 158 18.51 20.15 1.18
CA CYS A 158 17.56 19.18 0.65
C CYS A 158 17.38 19.37 -0.86
N ILE A 159 16.92 18.33 -1.55
CA ILE A 159 16.46 18.42 -2.94
C ILE A 159 14.95 18.14 -2.95
N VAL A 160 14.18 19.05 -3.52
CA VAL A 160 12.75 18.87 -3.77
C VAL A 160 12.57 18.34 -5.19
N SER A 161 11.62 17.44 -5.38
CA SER A 161 11.32 16.82 -6.66
C SER A 161 9.82 16.61 -6.83
N GLY A 162 9.33 16.66 -8.06
CA GLY A 162 7.92 16.51 -8.33
C GLY A 162 7.53 16.87 -9.75
N GLU A 163 6.22 17.07 -9.95
CA GLU A 163 5.70 17.52 -11.23
C GLU A 163 6.37 18.82 -11.69
N TYR A 164 6.64 18.89 -13.00
CA TYR A 164 7.43 19.96 -13.59
C TYR A 164 6.85 21.35 -13.29
N ASP A 165 5.53 21.50 -13.42
CA ASP A 165 4.86 22.78 -13.23
C ASP A 165 4.78 23.18 -11.75
N GLU A 166 4.67 22.21 -10.82
CA GLU A 166 4.66 22.49 -9.38
C GLU A 166 6.06 22.89 -8.87
N VAL A 167 7.12 22.18 -9.28
CA VAL A 167 8.50 22.48 -8.85
C VAL A 167 8.98 23.83 -9.38
N LEU A 168 8.54 24.22 -10.58
CA LEU A 168 8.91 25.49 -11.20
C LEU A 168 7.90 26.61 -10.95
N ALA A 169 6.85 26.35 -10.18
CA ALA A 169 5.87 27.34 -9.79
C ALA A 169 6.55 28.53 -9.07
N PRO A 170 6.26 29.79 -9.46
CA PRO A 170 6.79 30.97 -8.78
C PRO A 170 6.48 30.99 -7.27
N GLU A 171 5.33 30.46 -6.87
CA GLU A 171 4.87 30.38 -5.49
C GLU A 171 5.78 29.49 -4.64
N LEU A 172 6.21 28.34 -5.18
CA LEU A 172 7.13 27.43 -4.49
C LEU A 172 8.49 28.11 -4.27
N ARG A 173 9.05 28.70 -5.34
CA ARG A 173 10.30 29.46 -5.25
C ARG A 173 10.20 30.56 -4.21
N THR A 174 9.13 31.35 -4.26
CA THR A 174 8.90 32.50 -3.37
C THR A 174 8.80 32.04 -1.92
N ALA A 175 8.03 31.00 -1.63
CA ALA A 175 7.89 30.46 -0.28
C ALA A 175 9.25 30.03 0.32
N PHE A 176 10.11 29.39 -0.49
CA PHE A 176 11.45 29.03 -0.03
C PHE A 176 12.38 30.24 0.13
N THR A 177 12.36 31.19 -0.80
CA THR A 177 13.22 32.39 -0.71
C THR A 177 12.82 33.30 0.45
N ASP A 178 11.51 33.45 0.72
CA ASP A 178 10.99 34.23 1.85
C ASP A 178 11.34 33.58 3.19
N ALA A 179 11.44 32.26 3.22
CA ALA A 179 11.95 31.52 4.37
C ALA A 179 13.49 31.57 4.51
N GLY A 180 14.20 32.28 3.63
CA GLY A 180 15.65 32.46 3.68
C GLY A 180 16.47 31.42 2.90
N ALA A 181 15.82 30.49 2.20
CA ALA A 181 16.52 29.48 1.41
C ALA A 181 17.09 30.03 0.10
N ALA A 182 18.13 29.39 -0.44
CA ALA A 182 18.41 29.45 -1.87
C ALA A 182 17.67 28.32 -2.59
N PHE A 183 16.93 28.65 -3.65
CA PHE A 183 16.17 27.69 -4.47
C PHE A 183 16.76 27.60 -5.88
N ILE A 184 17.40 26.48 -6.19
CA ILE A 184 18.22 26.30 -7.40
C ILE A 184 17.65 25.12 -8.21
N PRO A 185 16.93 25.38 -9.33
CA PRO A 185 16.50 24.32 -10.23
C PRO A 185 17.70 23.50 -10.74
N LEU A 186 17.53 22.18 -10.78
CA LEU A 186 18.54 21.25 -11.25
C LEU A 186 18.32 20.92 -12.72
N ASN A 187 19.41 20.69 -13.44
CA ASN A 187 19.37 20.29 -14.84
C ASN A 187 19.09 18.79 -14.98
N VAL A 188 17.84 18.40 -14.73
CA VAL A 188 17.32 17.04 -14.86
C VAL A 188 15.94 17.09 -15.50
N SER A 189 15.58 16.02 -16.22
CA SER A 189 14.33 15.96 -17.00
C SER A 189 13.16 15.29 -16.27
N ALA A 190 13.40 14.73 -15.09
CA ALA A 190 12.40 13.97 -14.36
C ALA A 190 12.56 14.11 -12.83
N ALA A 191 11.53 13.64 -12.12
CA ALA A 191 11.39 13.79 -10.69
C ALA A 191 11.99 12.61 -9.90
N PHE A 192 13.31 12.48 -9.88
CA PHE A 192 13.98 11.32 -9.27
C PHE A 192 13.76 11.24 -7.75
N HIS A 193 13.72 10.02 -7.20
CA HIS A 193 13.57 9.77 -5.76
C HIS A 193 12.27 10.34 -5.17
N SER A 194 11.19 10.30 -5.96
CA SER A 194 9.86 10.78 -5.59
C SER A 194 8.79 9.77 -6.00
N ARG A 195 7.55 10.01 -5.58
CA ARG A 195 6.38 9.20 -5.98
C ARG A 195 6.21 9.09 -7.51
N CYS A 196 6.69 10.07 -8.27
CA CYS A 196 6.64 10.08 -9.73
C CYS A 196 7.50 8.97 -10.37
N MET A 197 8.34 8.29 -9.59
CA MET A 197 9.18 7.19 -10.04
C MET A 197 8.61 5.80 -9.70
N THR A 198 7.38 5.71 -9.18
CA THR A 198 6.77 4.42 -8.79
C THR A 198 6.69 3.43 -9.95
N GLU A 199 6.25 3.86 -11.14
CA GLU A 199 6.19 2.99 -12.32
C GLU A 199 7.59 2.54 -12.78
N VAL A 200 8.58 3.43 -12.67
CA VAL A 200 9.98 3.16 -12.99
C VAL A 200 10.57 2.14 -12.01
N GLU A 201 10.25 2.26 -10.72
CA GLU A 201 10.61 1.27 -9.70
C GLU A 201 10.03 -0.10 -10.02
N GLU A 202 8.74 -0.20 -10.38
CA GLU A 202 8.10 -1.48 -10.70
C GLU A 202 8.71 -2.14 -11.95
N GLU A 203 9.01 -1.35 -12.99
CA GLU A 203 9.70 -1.86 -14.17
C GLU A 203 11.13 -2.31 -13.86
N PHE A 204 11.86 -1.53 -13.07
CA PHE A 204 13.20 -1.89 -12.64
C PHE A 204 13.19 -3.14 -11.76
N ALA A 205 12.22 -3.30 -10.87
CA ALA A 205 12.06 -4.49 -10.03
C ALA A 205 11.86 -5.76 -10.86
N ARG A 206 11.03 -5.70 -11.92
CA ARG A 206 10.84 -6.80 -12.87
C ARG A 206 12.15 -7.16 -13.60
N TYR A 207 12.96 -6.16 -13.94
CA TYR A 207 14.26 -6.40 -14.57
C TYR A 207 15.27 -7.00 -13.58
N LEU A 208 15.35 -6.46 -12.36
CA LEU A 208 16.24 -6.92 -11.31
C LEU A 208 15.96 -8.37 -10.90
N ALA A 209 14.70 -8.82 -10.92
CA ALA A 209 14.32 -10.20 -10.64
C ALA A 209 14.97 -11.25 -11.57
N GLY A 210 15.50 -10.83 -12.72
CA GLY A 210 16.27 -11.70 -13.62
C GLY A 210 17.72 -11.92 -13.20
N PHE A 211 18.18 -11.30 -12.12
CA PHE A 211 19.57 -11.36 -11.65
C PHE A 211 19.67 -12.01 -10.27
N GLU A 212 20.75 -12.76 -10.06
CA GLU A 212 21.12 -13.30 -8.75
C GLU A 212 22.02 -12.30 -8.02
N LEU A 213 21.56 -11.81 -6.87
CA LEU A 213 22.34 -10.97 -5.98
C LEU A 213 23.02 -11.85 -4.91
N ARG A 214 24.34 -11.74 -4.80
CA ARG A 214 25.17 -12.57 -3.91
C ARG A 214 25.14 -12.06 -2.46
N GLU A 215 25.66 -12.83 -1.52
CA GLU A 215 25.83 -12.34 -0.15
C GLU A 215 26.87 -11.20 -0.07
N LEU A 216 26.54 -10.12 0.63
CA LEU A 216 27.45 -8.98 0.84
C LEU A 216 28.61 -9.35 1.77
N THR A 217 29.83 -9.07 1.32
CA THR A 217 31.07 -9.32 2.09
C THR A 217 31.56 -8.09 2.84
N ILE A 218 31.17 -6.89 2.40
CA ILE A 218 31.43 -5.61 3.06
C ILE A 218 30.08 -5.00 3.46
N PRO A 219 29.90 -4.47 4.69
CA PRO A 219 28.69 -3.75 5.06
C PRO A 219 28.44 -2.55 4.13
N VAL A 220 27.19 -2.42 3.65
CA VAL A 220 26.76 -1.33 2.76
C VAL A 220 25.69 -0.50 3.45
N VAL A 221 25.78 0.84 3.46
CA VAL A 221 24.71 1.70 3.96
C VAL A 221 23.70 2.00 2.86
N ALA A 222 22.42 1.72 3.11
CA ALA A 222 21.33 1.94 2.19
C ALA A 222 20.83 3.38 2.16
N ASN A 223 20.52 3.88 0.96
CA ASN A 223 20.05 5.27 0.76
C ASN A 223 18.65 5.50 1.32
N TYR A 224 17.78 4.50 1.17
CA TYR A 224 16.38 4.58 1.58
C TYR A 224 16.20 4.51 3.11
N THR A 225 16.96 3.65 3.78
CA THR A 225 16.80 3.41 5.23
C THR A 225 17.83 4.13 6.08
N ALA A 226 18.92 4.64 5.49
CA ALA A 226 20.09 5.15 6.20
C ALA A 226 20.73 4.14 7.18
N ARG A 227 20.52 2.84 6.97
CA ARG A 227 21.08 1.74 7.76
C ARG A 227 21.73 0.72 6.85
N LEU A 228 22.42 -0.25 7.45
CA LEU A 228 23.07 -1.32 6.69
C LEU A 228 22.05 -2.14 5.88
N TYR A 229 22.45 -2.52 4.67
CA TYR A 229 21.82 -3.60 3.93
C TYR A 229 21.85 -4.90 4.76
N PRO A 230 20.80 -5.74 4.72
CA PRO A 230 20.95 -7.12 5.14
C PRO A 230 21.94 -7.82 4.21
N LYS A 231 22.60 -8.87 4.71
CA LYS A 231 23.63 -9.58 3.94
C LYS A 231 23.11 -10.28 2.69
N GLN A 232 21.84 -10.70 2.68
CA GLN A 232 21.16 -11.36 1.57
C GLN A 232 19.72 -10.83 1.46
N GLY A 233 19.02 -11.16 0.37
CA GLY A 233 17.59 -10.84 0.21
C GLY A 233 17.28 -9.34 0.06
N TYR A 234 18.26 -8.55 -0.38
CA TYR A 234 18.17 -7.08 -0.37
C TYR A 234 17.74 -6.45 -1.71
N ALA A 235 17.21 -7.22 -2.65
CA ALA A 235 16.76 -6.71 -3.94
C ALA A 235 15.75 -5.55 -3.79
N GLU A 236 14.86 -5.63 -2.78
CA GLU A 236 13.88 -4.57 -2.53
C GLU A 236 14.52 -3.23 -2.16
N TYR A 237 15.66 -3.21 -1.47
CA TYR A 237 16.34 -1.97 -1.09
C TYR A 237 16.79 -1.19 -2.33
N LEU A 238 17.31 -1.91 -3.33
CA LEU A 238 17.72 -1.36 -4.62
C LEU A 238 16.54 -0.81 -5.43
N THR A 239 15.39 -1.50 -5.41
CA THR A 239 14.20 -1.06 -6.15
C THR A 239 13.58 0.16 -5.46
N ARG A 240 13.36 0.09 -4.13
CA ARG A 240 12.76 1.17 -3.34
C ARG A 240 13.56 2.46 -3.39
N GLN A 241 14.88 2.37 -3.53
CA GLN A 241 15.75 3.53 -3.69
C GLN A 241 15.29 4.45 -4.84
N ILE A 242 14.71 3.91 -5.92
CA ILE A 242 14.34 4.69 -7.11
C ILE A 242 13.23 5.72 -6.80
N SER A 243 12.22 5.34 -6.02
CA SER A 243 11.08 6.21 -5.68
C SER A 243 11.16 6.84 -4.29
N SER A 244 12.17 6.46 -3.50
CA SER A 244 12.31 6.94 -2.12
C SER A 244 13.43 7.97 -1.94
N PRO A 245 13.34 8.85 -0.92
CA PRO A 245 14.36 9.84 -0.65
C PRO A 245 15.73 9.23 -0.36
N VAL A 246 16.80 9.86 -0.85
CA VAL A 246 18.18 9.55 -0.46
C VAL A 246 18.51 10.23 0.87
N LYS A 247 18.55 9.45 1.95
CA LYS A 247 18.78 9.92 3.34
C LYS A 247 20.27 10.09 3.67
N TRP A 248 21.02 10.79 2.82
CA TRP A 248 22.48 10.90 2.93
C TRP A 248 22.96 11.51 4.26
N TYR A 249 22.28 12.56 4.73
CA TYR A 249 22.61 13.22 6.00
C TYR A 249 22.53 12.24 7.18
N GLU A 250 21.46 11.44 7.22
CA GLU A 250 21.27 10.42 8.24
C GLU A 250 22.29 9.29 8.10
N SER A 251 22.56 8.80 6.88
CA SER A 251 23.53 7.74 6.61
C SER A 251 24.92 8.07 7.14
N ILE A 252 25.42 9.28 6.84
CA ILE A 252 26.74 9.72 7.28
C ILE A 252 26.75 10.04 8.78
N SER A 253 25.68 10.63 9.31
CA SER A 253 25.57 10.89 10.76
C SER A 253 25.54 9.59 11.57
N TRP A 254 24.88 8.55 11.06
CA TRP A 254 24.89 7.21 11.66
C TRP A 254 26.29 6.60 11.67
N LEU A 255 27.02 6.64 10.55
CA LEU A 255 28.41 6.20 10.50
C LEU A 255 29.30 6.97 11.50
N ILE A 256 29.11 8.28 11.63
CA ILE A 256 29.79 9.11 12.62
C ILE A 256 29.47 8.62 14.06
N GLY A 257 28.21 8.32 14.35
CA GLY A 257 27.76 7.76 15.63
C GLY A 257 28.39 6.40 15.95
N GLU A 258 28.56 5.54 14.95
CA GLU A 258 29.22 4.22 15.05
C GLU A 258 30.76 4.30 15.14
N GLY A 259 31.31 5.53 15.18
CA GLY A 259 32.74 5.79 15.35
C GLY A 259 33.55 5.83 14.06
N TYR A 260 32.92 5.83 12.88
CA TYR A 260 33.62 6.05 11.62
C TYR A 260 33.96 7.53 11.45
N ARG A 261 35.23 7.82 11.20
CA ARG A 261 35.75 9.21 11.08
C ARG A 261 36.55 9.47 9.82
N THR A 262 36.89 8.43 9.06
CA THR A 262 37.75 8.52 7.89
C THR A 262 36.97 8.09 6.66
N PHE A 263 36.65 9.06 5.80
CA PHE A 263 35.84 8.86 4.60
C PHE A 263 36.70 9.13 3.35
N HIS A 264 36.60 8.24 2.38
CA HIS A 264 37.29 8.35 1.09
C HIS A 264 36.25 8.35 -0.03
N GLU A 265 36.16 9.45 -0.78
CA GLU A 265 35.33 9.50 -1.99
C GLU A 265 36.03 8.71 -3.11
N ILE A 266 35.34 7.69 -3.62
CA ILE A 266 35.84 6.78 -4.67
C ILE A 266 35.07 7.06 -5.96
N GLY A 267 35.66 7.88 -6.83
CA GLY A 267 35.05 8.27 -8.09
C GLY A 267 35.48 9.68 -8.51
N PRO A 268 34.82 10.24 -9.54
CA PRO A 268 35.16 11.56 -10.04
C PRO A 268 34.62 12.67 -9.14
N GLY A 269 35.35 13.78 -9.07
CA GLY A 269 34.93 14.98 -8.34
C GLY A 269 35.32 14.96 -6.86
N ARG A 270 34.67 15.84 -6.08
CA ARG A 270 34.84 15.99 -4.62
C ARG A 270 33.53 16.38 -3.93
N VAL A 271 32.40 15.95 -4.50
CA VAL A 271 31.07 16.40 -4.05
C VAL A 271 30.76 15.77 -2.70
N LEU A 272 30.98 14.46 -2.57
CA LEU A 272 30.73 13.76 -1.31
C LEU A 272 31.73 14.13 -0.23
N ALA A 273 32.99 14.42 -0.57
CA ALA A 273 33.99 14.89 0.38
C ALA A 273 33.54 16.20 1.03
N LYS A 274 33.07 17.17 0.23
CA LYS A 274 32.53 18.44 0.74
C LYS A 274 31.27 18.25 1.59
N LEU A 275 30.34 17.41 1.16
CA LEU A 275 29.14 17.10 1.93
C LEU A 275 29.49 16.39 3.25
N THR A 276 30.41 15.43 3.21
CA THR A 276 30.86 14.68 4.39
C THR A 276 31.55 15.61 5.38
N ASP A 277 32.41 16.53 4.91
CA ASP A 277 33.04 17.55 5.76
C ASP A 277 32.03 18.48 6.45
N GLN A 278 30.90 18.78 5.80
CA GLN A 278 29.81 19.55 6.40
C GLN A 278 29.10 18.72 7.48
N ILE A 279 28.74 17.46 7.18
CA ILE A 279 28.04 16.57 8.11
C ILE A 279 28.92 16.24 9.33
N LEU A 280 30.23 16.10 9.15
CA LEU A 280 31.18 15.89 10.25
C LEU A 280 31.19 17.04 11.27
N LYS A 281 30.91 18.27 10.82
CA LYS A 281 30.86 19.46 11.68
C LYS A 281 29.52 19.61 12.40
N ASP A 282 28.45 19.11 11.79
CA ASP A 282 27.09 19.22 12.32
C ASP A 282 26.30 17.93 12.02
N PRO A 283 26.66 16.81 12.67
CA PRO A 283 25.99 15.54 12.46
C PRO A 283 24.57 15.63 13.01
N LEU A 284 23.66 14.87 12.39
CA LEU A 284 22.31 14.73 12.91
C LEU A 284 22.41 14.15 14.34
N PRO A 285 21.81 14.79 15.36
CA PRO A 285 21.80 14.26 16.71
C PRO A 285 20.96 12.97 16.72
N LEU A 286 21.63 11.83 16.82
CA LEU A 286 21.01 10.53 17.03
C LEU A 286 20.79 10.37 18.53
N SER A 287 19.60 9.94 18.97
CA SER A 287 19.29 9.74 20.40
C SER A 287 20.26 8.73 21.05
N GLU A 288 20.63 8.96 22.33
CA GLU A 288 21.57 8.11 23.10
C GLU A 288 21.09 6.69 23.35
N GLU A 289 19.79 6.44 23.22
CA GLU A 289 19.31 5.11 22.89
C GLU A 289 19.28 5.02 21.36
N PRO A 290 20.05 4.10 20.74
CA PRO A 290 19.66 3.70 19.41
C PRO A 290 18.20 3.25 19.54
N PRO A 291 17.27 3.67 18.66
CA PRO A 291 16.07 2.86 18.51
C PRO A 291 16.62 1.44 18.31
N ALA A 292 16.28 0.52 19.23
CA ALA A 292 16.68 -0.88 19.16
C ALA A 292 16.60 -1.28 17.69
N PRO A 293 17.64 -1.94 17.11
CA PRO A 293 17.78 -2.07 15.66
C PRO A 293 16.40 -2.30 15.08
N VAL A 294 15.84 -1.26 14.47
CA VAL A 294 14.67 -1.45 13.66
C VAL A 294 15.32 -2.06 12.42
N VAL A 295 15.60 -3.36 12.52
CA VAL A 295 15.09 -4.26 11.50
C VAL A 295 13.62 -3.88 11.44
N SER A 296 13.29 -2.85 10.68
CA SER A 296 11.97 -2.85 10.11
C SER A 296 12.10 -3.97 9.10
N ALA A 297 11.92 -5.21 9.57
CA ALA A 297 10.86 -5.99 8.98
C ALA A 297 9.78 -4.94 8.78
N ARG A 298 9.49 -4.58 7.51
CA ARG A 298 8.39 -3.66 7.17
C ARG A 298 7.35 -3.84 8.27
N PRO A 299 6.83 -2.79 8.96
CA PRO A 299 5.73 -3.02 9.89
C PRO A 299 4.80 -3.99 9.16
N ARG A 300 4.71 -5.21 9.70
CA ARG A 300 4.29 -6.37 8.92
C ARG A 300 3.02 -5.93 8.23
N THR A 301 2.96 -6.03 6.90
CA THR A 301 1.80 -5.48 6.19
C THR A 301 0.55 -6.00 6.88
N GLU A 302 -0.21 -5.08 7.46
CA GLU A 302 -1.24 -5.43 8.42
C GLU A 302 -2.39 -6.08 7.65
N LEU A 303 -2.73 -7.31 8.03
CA LEU A 303 -3.80 -8.05 7.40
C LEU A 303 -5.14 -7.59 7.97
N VAL A 304 -5.92 -6.88 7.15
CA VAL A 304 -7.26 -6.43 7.52
C VAL A 304 -8.28 -7.37 6.90
N PHE A 305 -8.92 -8.21 7.72
CA PHE A 305 -9.98 -9.10 7.23
C PHE A 305 -11.29 -8.31 7.11
N MET A 306 -11.84 -8.26 5.90
CA MET A 306 -13.06 -7.52 5.56
C MET A 306 -14.27 -8.44 5.44
N TYR A 307 -15.36 -8.09 6.10
CA TYR A 307 -16.59 -8.89 6.12
C TYR A 307 -17.76 -8.15 5.49
N GLY A 308 -18.46 -8.85 4.59
CA GLY A 308 -19.57 -8.29 3.82
C GLY A 308 -20.93 -8.54 4.44
N GLY A 309 -21.85 -7.62 4.20
CA GLY A 309 -23.22 -7.73 4.63
C GLY A 309 -24.19 -8.28 3.59
N GLN A 310 -25.47 -8.03 3.84
CA GLN A 310 -26.57 -8.37 2.94
C GLN A 310 -26.38 -7.75 1.55
N GLY A 311 -26.82 -8.48 0.53
CA GLY A 311 -26.65 -8.12 -0.89
C GLY A 311 -25.47 -8.81 -1.58
N THR A 312 -24.61 -9.51 -0.84
CA THR A 312 -23.46 -10.27 -1.38
C THR A 312 -23.74 -11.77 -1.53
N GLN A 313 -24.83 -12.27 -0.95
CA GLN A 313 -25.18 -13.68 -0.94
C GLN A 313 -25.66 -14.20 -2.31
N TYR A 314 -25.38 -15.47 -2.57
CA TYR A 314 -25.92 -16.22 -3.70
C TYR A 314 -25.95 -17.72 -3.34
N HIS A 315 -26.82 -18.48 -4.01
CA HIS A 315 -26.79 -19.93 -3.91
C HIS A 315 -25.45 -20.48 -4.41
N GLN A 316 -24.93 -21.52 -3.76
CA GLN A 316 -23.64 -22.14 -4.06
C GLN A 316 -22.39 -21.34 -3.64
N MET A 317 -22.55 -20.26 -2.85
CA MET A 317 -21.39 -19.51 -2.33
C MET A 317 -20.46 -20.40 -1.50
N GLY A 318 -19.18 -20.39 -1.86
CA GLY A 318 -18.16 -21.23 -1.22
C GLY A 318 -18.31 -22.75 -1.45
N ARG A 319 -19.21 -23.23 -2.33
CA ARG A 319 -19.47 -24.66 -2.55
C ARG A 319 -18.21 -25.48 -2.81
N GLU A 320 -17.33 -24.97 -3.67
CA GLU A 320 -16.08 -25.66 -3.98
C GLU A 320 -15.18 -25.84 -2.75
N LEU A 321 -15.06 -24.82 -1.89
CA LEU A 321 -14.30 -24.93 -0.64
C LEU A 321 -14.98 -25.84 0.38
N TYR A 322 -16.31 -25.86 0.42
CA TYR A 322 -17.03 -26.87 1.20
C TYR A 322 -16.67 -28.27 0.72
N ASP A 323 -16.60 -28.48 -0.59
CA ASP A 323 -16.29 -29.77 -1.18
C ASP A 323 -14.83 -30.20 -0.95
N THR A 324 -13.87 -29.28 -1.08
CA THR A 324 -12.43 -29.58 -1.14
C THR A 324 -11.63 -29.23 0.11
N HIS A 325 -12.09 -28.30 0.96
CA HIS A 325 -11.32 -27.77 2.10
C HIS A 325 -11.91 -28.21 3.46
N PRO A 326 -11.24 -29.12 4.20
CA PRO A 326 -11.78 -29.68 5.44
C PRO A 326 -12.09 -28.65 6.54
N ALA A 327 -11.27 -27.61 6.69
CA ALA A 327 -11.49 -26.54 7.67
C ALA A 327 -12.81 -25.80 7.42
N PHE A 328 -13.03 -25.40 6.16
CA PHE A 328 -14.22 -24.71 5.71
C PHE A 328 -15.46 -25.58 5.95
N ARG A 329 -15.39 -26.86 5.53
CA ARG A 329 -16.48 -27.82 5.72
C ARG A 329 -16.86 -27.97 7.21
N ARG A 330 -15.87 -28.23 8.08
CA ARG A 330 -16.11 -28.38 9.53
C ARG A 330 -16.73 -27.13 10.14
N ALA A 331 -16.21 -25.96 9.79
CA ALA A 331 -16.73 -24.69 10.29
C ALA A 331 -18.18 -24.48 9.84
N LEU A 332 -18.50 -24.68 8.56
CA LEU A 332 -19.85 -24.49 8.04
C LEU A 332 -20.84 -25.54 8.59
N ASP A 333 -20.41 -26.80 8.73
CA ASP A 333 -21.22 -27.86 9.34
C ASP A 333 -21.54 -27.56 10.81
N ARG A 334 -20.58 -27.01 11.56
CA ARG A 334 -20.80 -26.51 12.93
C ARG A 334 -21.83 -25.39 12.94
N CYS A 335 -21.72 -24.41 12.03
CA CYS A 335 -22.70 -23.34 11.91
C CYS A 335 -24.11 -23.89 11.61
N SER A 336 -24.20 -24.82 10.66
CA SER A 336 -25.46 -25.46 10.27
C SER A 336 -26.08 -26.27 11.40
N ALA A 337 -25.28 -26.99 12.19
CA ALA A 337 -25.73 -27.70 13.38
C ALA A 337 -26.24 -26.72 14.47
N ALA A 338 -25.51 -25.64 14.74
CA ALA A 338 -25.91 -24.62 15.71
C ALA A 338 -27.21 -23.90 15.29
N HIS A 339 -27.34 -23.58 13.99
CA HIS A 339 -28.55 -22.98 13.43
C HIS A 339 -29.76 -23.91 13.58
N ARG A 340 -29.60 -25.22 13.30
CA ARG A 340 -30.65 -26.24 13.55
C ARG A 340 -31.02 -26.35 15.03
N ALA A 341 -30.03 -26.38 15.92
CA ALA A 341 -30.26 -26.43 17.36
C ALA A 341 -31.02 -25.20 17.90
N ALA A 342 -30.85 -24.04 17.26
CA ALA A 342 -31.58 -22.81 17.57
C ALA A 342 -32.94 -22.68 16.83
N GLY A 343 -33.44 -23.77 16.25
CA GLY A 343 -34.76 -23.85 15.60
C GLY A 343 -34.79 -23.35 14.15
N GLY A 344 -33.63 -23.23 13.50
CA GLY A 344 -33.53 -22.91 12.08
C GLY A 344 -33.41 -24.15 11.18
N ALA A 345 -33.35 -23.94 9.86
CA ALA A 345 -33.13 -25.00 8.87
C ALA A 345 -31.64 -25.40 8.75
N SER A 346 -31.33 -26.44 7.98
CA SER A 346 -29.94 -26.73 7.58
C SER A 346 -29.41 -25.61 6.69
N LEU A 347 -28.35 -24.91 7.14
CA LEU A 347 -27.72 -23.85 6.34
C LEU A 347 -27.03 -24.42 5.10
N VAL A 348 -26.43 -25.61 5.25
CA VAL A 348 -25.79 -26.33 4.13
C VAL A 348 -26.81 -26.60 3.02
N ASP A 349 -27.98 -27.15 3.38
CA ASP A 349 -29.02 -27.45 2.39
C ASP A 349 -29.61 -26.17 1.78
N ALA A 350 -29.74 -25.10 2.57
CA ALA A 350 -30.22 -23.81 2.06
C ALA A 350 -29.24 -23.14 1.08
N ILE A 351 -27.93 -23.22 1.36
CA ILE A 351 -26.89 -22.61 0.51
C ILE A 351 -26.64 -23.48 -0.74
N TYR A 352 -26.60 -24.81 -0.60
CA TYR A 352 -26.17 -25.75 -1.63
C TYR A 352 -27.31 -26.49 -2.34
N ASP A 353 -28.51 -25.92 -2.38
CA ASP A 353 -29.62 -26.42 -3.19
C ASP A 353 -29.34 -26.23 -4.69
N ASP A 354 -29.00 -27.32 -5.38
CA ASP A 354 -28.73 -27.32 -6.83
C ASP A 354 -29.96 -26.88 -7.65
N ALA A 355 -31.18 -27.12 -7.17
CA ALA A 355 -32.41 -26.69 -7.85
C ALA A 355 -32.65 -25.17 -7.77
N ARG A 356 -31.86 -24.46 -6.95
CA ARG A 356 -31.88 -23.00 -6.81
C ARG A 356 -30.64 -22.30 -7.35
N LYS A 357 -29.71 -23.04 -7.95
CA LYS A 357 -28.53 -22.44 -8.60
C LYS A 357 -28.97 -21.37 -9.62
N GLY A 358 -28.41 -20.17 -9.48
CA GLY A 358 -28.72 -19.01 -10.33
C GLY A 358 -30.03 -18.28 -10.02
N LYS A 359 -30.82 -18.73 -9.03
CA LYS A 359 -31.99 -17.99 -8.51
C LYS A 359 -31.55 -16.99 -7.44
N GLU A 360 -32.37 -15.97 -7.21
CA GLU A 360 -32.15 -15.01 -6.12
C GLU A 360 -32.15 -15.72 -4.76
N TYR A 361 -31.19 -15.37 -3.92
CA TYR A 361 -31.12 -15.83 -2.53
C TYR A 361 -31.39 -14.64 -1.59
N ASP A 362 -32.67 -14.37 -1.33
CA ASP A 362 -33.14 -13.11 -0.73
C ASP A 362 -33.91 -13.29 0.59
N SER A 363 -34.08 -14.53 1.05
CA SER A 363 -34.79 -14.81 2.30
C SER A 363 -33.91 -14.47 3.50
N VAL A 364 -34.20 -13.35 4.16
CA VAL A 364 -33.44 -12.87 5.32
C VAL A 364 -33.31 -13.93 6.43
N LEU A 365 -34.32 -14.78 6.60
CA LEU A 365 -34.35 -15.89 7.57
C LEU A 365 -33.21 -16.87 7.41
N THR A 366 -32.69 -17.05 6.19
CA THR A 366 -31.55 -17.94 5.90
C THR A 366 -30.30 -17.15 5.52
N THR A 367 -30.41 -16.03 4.81
CA THR A 367 -29.25 -15.29 4.29
C THR A 367 -28.44 -14.63 5.41
N HIS A 368 -29.06 -14.15 6.49
CA HIS A 368 -28.34 -13.56 7.63
C HIS A 368 -27.37 -14.57 8.26
N ALA A 369 -27.90 -15.72 8.67
CA ALA A 369 -27.11 -16.79 9.26
C ALA A 369 -26.12 -17.39 8.26
N ALA A 370 -26.50 -17.51 6.98
CA ALA A 370 -25.62 -18.02 5.94
C ALA A 370 -24.39 -17.11 5.71
N LEU A 371 -24.58 -15.79 5.58
CA LEU A 371 -23.47 -14.84 5.41
C LEU A 371 -22.54 -14.83 6.62
N TYR A 372 -23.11 -14.83 7.83
CA TYR A 372 -22.35 -14.94 9.07
C TYR A 372 -21.49 -16.22 9.09
N SER A 373 -22.09 -17.33 8.69
CA SER A 373 -21.43 -18.65 8.66
C SER A 373 -20.35 -18.75 7.59
N ILE A 374 -20.57 -18.16 6.41
CA ILE A 374 -19.56 -18.12 5.33
C ILE A 374 -18.35 -17.29 5.76
N GLY A 375 -18.56 -16.07 6.27
CA GLY A 375 -17.47 -15.23 6.74
C GLY A 375 -16.66 -15.93 7.83
N TYR A 376 -17.33 -16.51 8.82
CA TYR A 376 -16.69 -17.32 9.86
C TYR A 376 -15.91 -18.52 9.30
N SER A 377 -16.51 -19.27 8.37
CA SER A 377 -15.87 -20.46 7.78
C SER A 377 -14.63 -20.12 6.95
N LEU A 378 -14.63 -18.96 6.27
CA LEU A 378 -13.45 -18.44 5.58
C LEU A 378 -12.36 -18.01 6.58
N THR A 379 -12.73 -17.35 7.68
CA THR A 379 -11.79 -16.99 8.74
C THR A 379 -11.13 -18.22 9.35
N GLU A 380 -11.89 -19.25 9.69
CA GLU A 380 -11.35 -20.49 10.26
C GLU A 380 -10.47 -21.25 9.26
N THR A 381 -10.83 -21.22 7.97
CA THR A 381 -10.00 -21.77 6.89
C THR A 381 -8.64 -21.09 6.85
N LEU A 382 -8.61 -19.76 6.80
CA LEU A 382 -7.36 -18.99 6.78
C LEU A 382 -6.54 -19.19 8.05
N ARG A 383 -7.17 -19.25 9.23
CA ARG A 383 -6.49 -19.51 10.50
C ARG A 383 -5.83 -20.89 10.56
N GLU A 384 -6.48 -21.91 10.01
CA GLU A 384 -5.91 -23.27 9.93
C GLU A 384 -4.72 -23.31 8.97
N GLU A 385 -4.72 -22.49 7.92
CA GLU A 385 -3.58 -22.30 7.02
C GLU A 385 -2.53 -21.28 7.53
N GLY A 386 -2.63 -20.85 8.79
CA GLY A 386 -1.67 -19.96 9.44
C GLY A 386 -1.83 -18.46 9.18
N VAL A 387 -2.85 -18.03 8.44
CA VAL A 387 -3.13 -16.60 8.18
C VAL A 387 -4.04 -16.04 9.26
N ARG A 388 -3.59 -14.98 9.93
CA ARG A 388 -4.34 -14.33 11.01
C ARG A 388 -4.48 -12.83 10.75
N PRO A 389 -5.66 -12.23 10.98
CA PRO A 389 -5.83 -10.79 10.86
C PRO A 389 -5.05 -10.05 11.96
N ASP A 390 -4.47 -8.91 11.59
CA ASP A 390 -4.04 -7.88 12.53
C ASP A 390 -5.23 -7.03 12.97
N ALA A 391 -6.18 -6.81 12.06
CA ALA A 391 -7.41 -6.08 12.31
C ALA A 391 -8.58 -6.66 11.51
N VAL A 392 -9.79 -6.27 11.89
CA VAL A 392 -11.01 -6.66 11.18
C VAL A 392 -11.82 -5.43 10.80
N LEU A 393 -12.47 -5.49 9.64
CA LEU A 393 -13.36 -4.46 9.14
C LEU A 393 -14.70 -5.10 8.82
N GLY A 394 -15.78 -4.53 9.35
CA GLY A 394 -17.13 -4.97 9.01
C GLY A 394 -17.91 -3.92 8.23
N HIS A 395 -18.73 -4.40 7.29
CA HIS A 395 -19.68 -3.61 6.51
C HIS A 395 -21.08 -4.17 6.70
N SER A 396 -22.00 -3.36 7.26
CA SER A 396 -23.37 -3.78 7.58
C SER A 396 -23.36 -5.07 8.42
N LEU A 397 -24.12 -6.11 8.05
CA LEU A 397 -24.12 -7.42 8.73
C LEU A 397 -22.71 -8.03 8.93
N GLY A 398 -21.73 -7.68 8.10
CA GLY A 398 -20.33 -8.10 8.29
C GLY A 398 -19.72 -7.62 9.60
N GLU A 399 -20.23 -6.55 10.22
CA GLU A 399 -19.77 -6.06 11.52
C GLU A 399 -20.01 -7.04 12.67
N TYR A 400 -21.05 -7.88 12.60
CA TYR A 400 -21.28 -8.94 13.57
C TYR A 400 -20.22 -10.04 13.47
N ILE A 401 -19.77 -10.33 12.24
CA ILE A 401 -18.70 -11.28 11.98
C ILE A 401 -17.37 -10.70 12.49
N ALA A 402 -17.09 -9.42 12.16
CA ALA A 402 -15.92 -8.71 12.66
C ALA A 402 -15.86 -8.69 14.19
N ALA A 403 -16.96 -8.34 14.87
CA ALA A 403 -17.06 -8.35 16.33
C ALA A 403 -16.80 -9.74 16.94
N THR A 404 -17.28 -10.79 16.27
CA THR A 404 -17.01 -12.18 16.69
C THR A 404 -15.53 -12.53 16.53
N VAL A 405 -14.94 -12.21 15.38
CA VAL A 405 -13.54 -12.53 15.07
C VAL A 405 -12.57 -11.73 15.93
N ALA A 406 -12.92 -10.48 16.25
CA ALA A 406 -12.20 -9.65 17.21
C ALA A 406 -12.34 -10.12 18.66
N GLY A 407 -13.23 -11.08 18.96
CA GLY A 407 -13.42 -11.63 20.29
C GLY A 407 -14.34 -10.81 21.21
N SER A 408 -15.04 -9.82 20.66
CA SER A 408 -16.06 -9.04 21.39
C SER A 408 -17.35 -9.84 21.63
N MET A 409 -17.58 -10.90 20.86
CA MET A 409 -18.76 -11.75 20.95
C MET A 409 -18.38 -13.21 20.72
N ASP A 410 -18.98 -14.13 21.48
CA ASP A 410 -18.83 -15.56 21.22
C ASP A 410 -19.59 -15.94 19.95
N PHE A 411 -19.03 -16.87 19.16
CA PHE A 411 -19.60 -17.28 17.87
C PHE A 411 -21.05 -17.76 17.97
N ASP A 412 -21.36 -18.62 18.95
CA ASP A 412 -22.71 -19.19 19.09
C ASP A 412 -23.73 -18.10 19.48
N ASP A 413 -23.31 -17.09 20.23
CA ASP A 413 -24.16 -15.95 20.59
C ASP A 413 -24.35 -14.99 19.41
N GLY A 414 -23.31 -14.76 18.61
CA GLY A 414 -23.41 -13.99 17.37
C GLY A 414 -24.33 -14.63 16.34
N LEU A 415 -24.21 -15.95 16.14
CA LEU A 415 -25.12 -16.69 15.27
C LEU A 415 -26.58 -16.59 15.76
N ARG A 416 -26.83 -16.77 17.06
CA ARG A 416 -28.18 -16.62 17.64
C ARG A 416 -28.72 -15.19 17.50
N LEU A 417 -27.86 -14.18 17.67
CA LEU A 417 -28.22 -12.78 17.52
C LEU A 417 -28.68 -12.50 16.09
N VAL A 418 -27.88 -12.87 15.08
CA VAL A 418 -28.25 -12.62 13.67
C VAL A 418 -29.48 -13.43 13.26
N MET A 419 -29.69 -14.63 13.81
CA MET A 419 -30.92 -15.40 13.61
C MET A 419 -32.14 -14.70 14.21
N ARG A 420 -32.01 -14.14 15.42
CA ARG A 420 -33.10 -13.41 16.07
C ARG A 420 -33.42 -12.12 15.32
N GLN A 421 -32.39 -11.38 14.88
CA GLN A 421 -32.56 -10.21 14.02
C GLN A 421 -33.27 -10.57 12.71
N ALA A 422 -32.88 -11.68 12.07
CA ALA A 422 -33.50 -12.13 10.84
C ALA A 422 -35.01 -12.39 10.99
N ARG A 423 -35.45 -12.94 12.13
CA ARG A 423 -36.89 -13.15 12.42
C ARG A 423 -37.64 -11.82 12.53
N LEU A 424 -37.09 -10.85 13.24
CA LEU A 424 -37.69 -9.50 13.38
C LEU A 424 -37.73 -8.76 12.02
N LEU A 425 -36.67 -8.88 11.23
CA LEU A 425 -36.55 -8.29 9.90
C LEU A 425 -37.49 -8.95 8.87
N ALA A 426 -37.80 -10.24 9.03
CA ALA A 426 -38.69 -10.96 8.13
C ALA A 426 -40.14 -10.43 8.19
N GLU A 427 -40.52 -9.80 9.30
CA GLU A 427 -41.82 -9.15 9.49
C GLU A 427 -41.93 -7.82 8.71
N HIS A 428 -40.82 -7.30 8.17
CA HIS A 428 -40.70 -5.98 7.52
C HIS A 428 -40.10 -6.10 6.10
N GLY A 429 -40.76 -6.87 5.23
CA GLY A 429 -40.23 -7.31 3.92
C GLY A 429 -40.79 -6.63 2.66
N ASP A 430 -41.34 -5.42 2.76
CA ASP A 430 -41.97 -4.67 1.65
C ASP A 430 -41.05 -3.59 1.02
N GLY A 431 -39.77 -3.60 1.37
CA GLY A 431 -38.77 -2.66 0.88
C GLY A 431 -37.72 -3.27 -0.05
N GLY A 432 -36.54 -2.66 -0.07
CA GLY A 432 -35.37 -3.19 -0.76
C GLY A 432 -34.22 -2.19 -0.76
N MET A 433 -33.22 -2.48 -1.61
CA MET A 433 -32.07 -1.61 -1.82
C MET A 433 -31.63 -1.59 -3.30
N LEU A 434 -31.07 -0.46 -3.73
CA LEU A 434 -30.36 -0.33 -5.00
C LEU A 434 -28.90 0.07 -4.74
N SER A 435 -27.97 -0.49 -5.52
CA SER A 435 -26.60 -0.03 -5.65
C SER A 435 -26.48 0.85 -6.90
N VAL A 436 -26.23 2.14 -6.72
CA VAL A 436 -26.15 3.13 -7.80
C VAL A 436 -24.68 3.34 -8.16
N LEU A 437 -24.32 3.16 -9.44
CA LEU A 437 -22.98 3.37 -9.98
C LEU A 437 -22.86 4.81 -10.50
N ALA A 438 -22.75 5.75 -9.57
CA ALA A 438 -22.55 7.17 -9.83
C ALA A 438 -21.94 7.85 -8.60
N ALA A 439 -21.55 9.12 -8.75
CA ALA A 439 -21.08 9.93 -7.64
C ALA A 439 -22.18 10.17 -6.59
N PRO A 440 -21.87 10.09 -5.28
CA PRO A 440 -22.84 10.36 -4.21
C PRO A 440 -23.46 11.76 -4.27
N SER A 441 -22.79 12.72 -4.91
CA SER A 441 -23.31 14.07 -5.16
C SER A 441 -24.61 14.06 -5.96
N LEU A 442 -24.87 13.01 -6.77
CA LEU A 442 -26.13 12.83 -7.50
C LEU A 442 -27.33 12.72 -6.55
N PHE A 443 -27.18 12.05 -5.40
CA PHE A 443 -28.24 11.90 -4.41
C PHE A 443 -28.71 13.27 -3.89
N ALA A 444 -27.77 14.13 -3.53
CA ALA A 444 -28.07 15.48 -3.03
C ALA A 444 -28.54 16.42 -4.15
N GLY A 445 -28.02 16.25 -5.36
CA GLY A 445 -28.33 17.11 -6.51
C GLY A 445 -29.69 16.84 -7.16
N ARG A 446 -30.35 15.72 -6.87
CA ARG A 446 -31.59 15.27 -7.52
C ARG A 446 -32.69 14.88 -6.55
N PRO A 447 -33.19 15.82 -5.72
CA PRO A 447 -34.28 15.54 -4.79
C PRO A 447 -35.57 15.11 -5.49
N ASP A 448 -35.75 15.46 -6.77
CA ASP A 448 -36.84 15.00 -7.62
C ASP A 448 -36.84 13.48 -7.85
N LEU A 449 -35.65 12.86 -7.88
CA LEU A 449 -35.50 11.40 -8.02
C LEU A 449 -35.39 10.71 -6.66
N PHE A 450 -34.59 11.27 -5.75
CA PHE A 450 -34.20 10.58 -4.52
C PHE A 450 -35.03 10.95 -3.29
N GLY A 451 -35.95 11.91 -3.39
CA GLY A 451 -36.70 12.45 -2.24
C GLY A 451 -37.55 11.44 -1.47
N ALA A 452 -37.87 10.29 -2.06
CA ALA A 452 -38.68 9.22 -1.45
C ALA A 452 -37.86 8.01 -0.96
N VAL A 453 -36.52 8.07 -1.01
CA VAL A 453 -35.63 6.98 -0.57
C VAL A 453 -34.58 7.49 0.42
N THR A 454 -33.93 6.58 1.14
CA THR A 454 -32.86 6.89 2.09
C THR A 454 -31.50 6.56 1.49
N LEU A 455 -30.50 7.42 1.74
CA LEU A 455 -29.10 7.11 1.46
C LEU A 455 -28.61 6.08 2.49
N ALA A 456 -28.57 4.82 2.08
CA ALA A 456 -28.23 3.69 2.93
C ALA A 456 -26.72 3.52 3.14
N GLY A 457 -25.91 3.97 2.18
CA GLY A 457 -24.46 3.84 2.29
C GLY A 457 -23.70 4.51 1.16
N VAL A 458 -22.42 4.80 1.39
CA VAL A 458 -21.48 5.19 0.34
C VAL A 458 -20.25 4.30 0.44
N ASN A 459 -19.88 3.70 -0.69
CA ASN A 459 -18.74 2.79 -0.77
C ASN A 459 -17.50 3.47 -1.35
N TYR A 460 -17.66 4.36 -2.34
CA TYR A 460 -16.59 5.19 -2.91
C TYR A 460 -17.22 6.24 -3.86
N ASP A 461 -16.43 7.15 -4.44
CA ASP A 461 -16.93 8.25 -5.28
C ASP A 461 -17.63 7.80 -6.59
N GLY A 462 -17.63 6.52 -6.90
CA GLY A 462 -18.37 5.94 -8.03
C GLY A 462 -19.52 5.01 -7.62
N ASN A 463 -19.79 4.85 -6.33
CA ASN A 463 -20.84 3.95 -5.86
C ASN A 463 -21.46 4.34 -4.51
N PHE A 464 -22.79 4.42 -4.49
CA PHE A 464 -23.59 4.59 -3.28
C PHE A 464 -24.81 3.65 -3.28
N LEU A 465 -25.39 3.46 -2.10
CA LEU A 465 -26.53 2.58 -1.84
C LEU A 465 -27.73 3.41 -1.40
N VAL A 466 -28.90 3.08 -1.91
CA VAL A 466 -30.18 3.64 -1.44
C VAL A 466 -31.13 2.53 -1.02
N SER A 467 -32.01 2.84 -0.08
CA SER A 467 -33.02 1.92 0.44
C SER A 467 -34.36 2.61 0.65
N GLY A 468 -35.44 1.84 0.59
CA GLY A 468 -36.81 2.36 0.73
C GLY A 468 -37.86 1.34 0.32
N ALA A 469 -39.11 1.80 0.22
CA ALA A 469 -40.23 0.99 -0.25
C ALA A 469 -39.99 0.47 -1.68
N ALA A 470 -40.47 -0.75 -1.97
CA ALA A 470 -40.16 -1.42 -3.23
C ALA A 470 -40.68 -0.69 -4.47
N ASP A 471 -41.85 -0.07 -4.38
CA ASP A 471 -42.46 0.76 -5.44
C ASP A 471 -41.61 2.01 -5.73
N ARG A 472 -41.16 2.71 -4.69
CA ARG A 472 -40.29 3.89 -4.82
C ARG A 472 -38.93 3.58 -5.41
N LEU A 473 -38.34 2.43 -5.06
CA LEU A 473 -37.09 1.98 -5.67
C LEU A 473 -37.29 1.61 -7.14
N ALA A 474 -38.44 1.04 -7.52
CA ALA A 474 -38.74 0.77 -8.92
C ALA A 474 -38.91 2.05 -9.74
N GLU A 475 -39.62 3.06 -9.19
CA GLU A 475 -39.75 4.39 -9.79
C GLU A 475 -38.38 5.06 -9.97
N LEU A 476 -37.55 5.07 -8.92
CA LEU A 476 -36.20 5.62 -8.96
C LEU A 476 -35.33 4.92 -10.01
N ARG A 477 -35.34 3.59 -10.04
CA ARG A 477 -34.57 2.80 -11.02
C ARG A 477 -34.96 3.18 -12.45
N ALA A 478 -36.25 3.27 -12.74
CA ALA A 478 -36.72 3.68 -14.06
C ALA A 478 -36.34 5.13 -14.40
N GLY A 479 -36.31 6.02 -13.40
CA GLY A 479 -35.79 7.39 -13.54
C GLY A 479 -34.31 7.42 -13.91
N LEU A 480 -33.48 6.70 -13.17
CA LEU A 480 -32.04 6.59 -13.41
C LEU A 480 -31.72 5.96 -14.78
N ASP A 481 -32.47 4.94 -15.19
CA ASP A 481 -32.30 4.29 -16.49
C ASP A 481 -32.56 5.26 -17.66
N ARG A 482 -33.54 6.17 -17.54
CA ARG A 482 -33.77 7.23 -18.54
C ARG A 482 -32.62 8.22 -18.67
N GLU A 483 -31.80 8.34 -17.63
CA GLU A 483 -30.64 9.23 -17.58
C GLU A 483 -29.32 8.49 -17.84
N GLY A 484 -29.38 7.19 -18.17
CA GLY A 484 -28.21 6.36 -18.41
C GLY A 484 -27.39 6.04 -17.16
N VAL A 485 -27.96 6.25 -15.96
CA VAL A 485 -27.30 5.92 -14.69
C VAL A 485 -27.60 4.48 -14.30
N ILE A 486 -26.54 3.68 -14.11
CA ILE A 486 -26.66 2.26 -13.76
C ILE A 486 -26.99 2.13 -12.26
N ALA A 487 -28.01 1.36 -11.94
CA ALA A 487 -28.46 1.07 -10.58
C ALA A 487 -28.91 -0.40 -10.43
N VAL A 488 -28.18 -1.21 -9.68
CA VAL A 488 -28.45 -2.64 -9.56
C VAL A 488 -29.31 -2.91 -8.32
N ARG A 489 -30.41 -3.67 -8.47
CA ARG A 489 -31.20 -4.12 -7.32
C ARG A 489 -30.43 -5.18 -6.54
N LEU A 490 -30.32 -4.97 -5.22
CA LEU A 490 -29.70 -5.96 -4.34
C LEU A 490 -30.73 -7.05 -3.98
N PRO A 491 -30.30 -8.32 -3.78
CA PRO A 491 -31.19 -9.45 -3.46
C PRO A 491 -31.68 -9.40 -2.01
N VAL A 492 -32.37 -8.33 -1.64
CA VAL A 492 -32.92 -8.09 -0.30
C VAL A 492 -34.33 -7.54 -0.40
N ARG A 493 -35.17 -7.85 0.60
CA ARG A 493 -36.57 -7.38 0.69
C ARG A 493 -36.77 -6.32 1.78
N GLN A 494 -35.75 -6.09 2.59
CA GLN A 494 -35.76 -5.11 3.67
C GLN A 494 -35.07 -3.83 3.19
N ALA A 495 -35.62 -2.68 3.59
CA ALA A 495 -34.98 -1.38 3.41
C ALA A 495 -33.96 -1.15 4.54
N PHE A 496 -32.84 -1.89 4.52
CA PHE A 496 -31.76 -1.74 5.51
C PHE A 496 -31.22 -0.30 5.55
N HIS A 497 -30.65 0.09 6.70
CA HIS A 497 -30.05 1.41 6.90
C HIS A 497 -31.04 2.56 6.65
N SER A 498 -32.30 2.38 7.04
CA SER A 498 -33.36 3.38 6.81
C SER A 498 -34.40 3.43 7.93
N PRO A 499 -35.20 4.52 8.00
CA PRO A 499 -36.30 4.66 8.96
C PRO A 499 -37.35 3.54 8.91
N HIS A 500 -37.43 2.77 7.82
CA HIS A 500 -38.35 1.63 7.71
C HIS A 500 -38.11 0.57 8.79
N LEU A 501 -36.92 0.54 9.38
CA LEU A 501 -36.59 -0.41 10.45
C LEU A 501 -36.87 0.14 11.85
N ASP A 502 -37.23 1.42 12.02
CA ASP A 502 -37.33 2.04 13.36
C ASP A 502 -38.36 1.33 14.27
N ALA A 503 -39.38 0.70 13.69
CA ALA A 503 -40.38 -0.08 14.41
C ALA A 503 -39.78 -1.28 15.18
N ILE A 504 -38.76 -1.95 14.64
CA ILE A 504 -38.13 -3.12 15.28
C ILE A 504 -37.03 -2.76 16.28
N ARG A 505 -36.75 -1.45 16.46
CA ARG A 505 -35.70 -0.98 17.36
C ARG A 505 -35.80 -1.56 18.77
N PRO A 506 -36.96 -1.54 19.46
CA PRO A 506 -37.07 -2.06 20.82
C PRO A 506 -36.66 -3.54 20.91
N ASP A 507 -37.10 -4.35 19.95
CA ASP A 507 -36.86 -5.80 19.95
C ASP A 507 -35.41 -6.16 19.57
N VAL A 508 -34.82 -5.45 18.61
CA VAL A 508 -33.41 -5.60 18.26
C VAL A 508 -32.52 -5.19 19.43
N MET A 509 -32.85 -4.09 20.11
CA MET A 509 -32.12 -3.62 21.29
C MET A 509 -32.24 -4.61 22.45
N ALA A 510 -33.42 -5.20 22.67
CA ALA A 510 -33.62 -6.24 23.67
C ALA A 510 -32.83 -7.51 23.34
N ALA A 511 -32.72 -7.88 22.06
CA ALA A 511 -31.87 -8.97 21.60
C ALA A 511 -30.38 -8.68 21.82
N ALA A 512 -29.92 -7.49 21.48
CA ALA A 512 -28.54 -7.04 21.67
C ALA A 512 -28.12 -7.09 23.15
N ARG A 513 -28.97 -6.62 24.07
CA ARG A 513 -28.69 -6.64 25.52
C ARG A 513 -28.54 -8.03 26.11
N ALA A 514 -29.13 -9.05 25.48
CA ALA A 514 -29.03 -10.43 25.93
C ALA A 514 -27.68 -11.08 25.55
N VAL A 515 -26.88 -10.43 24.70
CA VAL A 515 -25.59 -10.93 24.25
C VAL A 515 -24.47 -10.30 25.09
N PRO A 516 -23.61 -11.11 25.74
CA PRO A 516 -22.44 -10.59 26.45
C PRO A 516 -21.43 -10.02 25.45
N LEU A 517 -21.30 -8.69 25.41
CA LEU A 517 -20.24 -8.01 24.68
C LEU A 517 -19.00 -7.85 25.56
N ARG A 518 -17.83 -8.13 25.00
CA ARG A 518 -16.50 -7.99 25.62
C ARG A 518 -15.67 -7.01 24.80
N SER A 519 -14.61 -6.48 25.42
CA SER A 519 -13.67 -5.64 24.70
C SER A 519 -12.99 -6.42 23.56
N ALA A 520 -12.89 -5.77 22.40
CA ALA A 520 -12.24 -6.32 21.23
C ALA A 520 -10.75 -6.62 21.52
N ARG A 521 -10.27 -7.78 21.07
CA ARG A 521 -8.86 -8.21 21.16
C ARG A 521 -8.05 -7.84 19.92
N LEU A 522 -8.74 -7.49 18.82
CA LEU A 522 -8.18 -6.97 17.59
C LEU A 522 -8.84 -5.61 17.31
N PRO A 523 -8.13 -4.65 16.67
CA PRO A 523 -8.76 -3.46 16.13
C PRO A 523 -9.96 -3.83 15.25
N LEU A 524 -11.12 -3.25 15.55
CA LEU A 524 -12.36 -3.43 14.81
C LEU A 524 -12.75 -2.10 14.15
N TYR A 525 -12.66 -2.05 12.83
CA TYR A 525 -13.07 -0.92 12.02
C TYR A 525 -14.54 -1.06 11.62
N SER A 526 -15.36 -0.08 12.00
CA SER A 526 -16.80 -0.07 11.75
C SER A 526 -17.10 0.84 10.56
N ALA A 527 -17.63 0.28 9.47
CA ALA A 527 -18.12 1.07 8.36
C ALA A 527 -19.33 1.93 8.76
N THR A 528 -20.09 1.52 9.77
CA THR A 528 -21.19 2.33 10.32
C THR A 528 -20.68 3.56 11.06
N HIS A 529 -19.58 3.44 11.81
CA HIS A 529 -19.05 4.55 12.61
C HIS A 529 -17.98 5.38 11.90
N ALA A 530 -17.40 4.87 10.81
CA ALA A 530 -16.23 5.43 10.13
C ALA A 530 -14.99 5.59 11.03
N ALA A 531 -14.84 4.68 11.98
CA ALA A 531 -13.76 4.68 12.97
C ALA A 531 -13.51 3.28 13.53
N THR A 532 -12.41 3.14 14.28
CA THR A 532 -12.20 2.00 15.18
C THR A 532 -13.20 2.08 16.33
N VAL A 533 -13.86 0.97 16.63
CA VAL A 533 -14.81 0.86 17.75
C VAL A 533 -14.48 -0.33 18.62
N ASP A 534 -14.87 -0.26 19.89
CA ASP A 534 -14.88 -1.39 20.80
C ASP A 534 -16.32 -1.70 21.24
N PRO A 535 -16.98 -2.75 20.69
CA PRO A 535 -18.35 -3.12 21.06
C PRO A 535 -18.56 -3.39 22.57
N GLY A 536 -17.50 -3.76 23.30
CA GLY A 536 -17.56 -3.99 24.74
C GLY A 536 -17.53 -2.71 25.58
N ALA A 537 -17.08 -1.59 25.00
CA ALA A 537 -16.93 -0.33 25.71
C ALA A 537 -18.30 0.32 26.01
N PRO A 538 -18.46 0.99 27.17
CA PRO A 538 -19.75 1.56 27.60
C PRO A 538 -20.43 2.45 26.56
N GLU A 539 -19.66 3.25 25.83
CA GLU A 539 -20.12 4.19 24.80
C GLU A 539 -20.72 3.51 23.57
N HIS A 540 -20.27 2.29 23.25
CA HIS A 540 -20.74 1.52 22.09
C HIS A 540 -21.78 0.47 22.47
N ARG A 541 -21.65 -0.13 23.67
CA ARG A 541 -22.41 -1.30 24.11
C ARG A 541 -23.92 -1.15 23.99
N GLU A 542 -24.44 0.07 24.15
CA GLU A 542 -25.87 0.32 24.09
C GLU A 542 -26.42 0.53 22.68
N ARG A 543 -25.62 1.00 21.72
CA ARG A 543 -26.13 1.46 20.42
C ARG A 543 -25.51 0.75 19.22
N TYR A 544 -24.27 0.29 19.35
CA TYR A 544 -23.48 -0.27 18.26
C TYR A 544 -24.25 -1.25 17.37
N LEU A 545 -24.83 -2.30 17.96
CA LEU A 545 -25.54 -3.34 17.20
C LEU A 545 -26.81 -2.79 16.50
N TRP A 546 -27.50 -1.83 17.10
CA TRP A 546 -28.63 -1.16 16.44
C TRP A 546 -28.16 -0.27 15.30
N ASP A 547 -27.13 0.52 15.54
CA ASP A 547 -26.59 1.47 14.57
C ASP A 547 -26.13 0.72 13.32
N VAL A 548 -25.50 -0.45 13.46
CA VAL A 548 -25.09 -1.30 12.31
C VAL A 548 -26.25 -1.67 11.40
N VAL A 549 -27.46 -1.83 11.94
CA VAL A 549 -28.66 -2.20 11.16
C VAL A 549 -29.34 -0.96 10.56
N ARG A 550 -29.28 0.17 11.28
CA ARG A 550 -30.14 1.33 11.04
C ARG A 550 -29.42 2.53 10.42
N GLU A 551 -28.19 2.78 10.79
CA GLU A 551 -27.43 3.95 10.36
C GLU A 551 -26.78 3.72 9.00
N ARG A 552 -26.46 4.83 8.32
CA ARG A 552 -25.81 4.81 7.01
C ARG A 552 -24.44 4.14 7.10
N ILE A 553 -24.10 3.34 6.10
CA ILE A 553 -22.76 2.82 5.88
C ILE A 553 -21.84 3.94 5.35
N ARG A 554 -20.79 4.26 6.10
CA ARG A 554 -19.79 5.31 5.81
C ARG A 554 -18.42 4.67 5.49
N PHE A 555 -18.41 3.77 4.51
CA PHE A 555 -17.20 3.04 4.13
C PHE A 555 -16.19 3.97 3.44
N ASP A 556 -16.66 4.92 2.65
CA ASP A 556 -15.87 6.02 2.09
C ASP A 556 -15.09 6.82 3.13
N GLU A 557 -15.78 7.27 4.17
CA GLU A 557 -15.17 8.02 5.26
C GLU A 557 -14.19 7.15 6.05
N LEU A 558 -14.55 5.88 6.30
CA LEU A 558 -13.68 4.93 7.00
C LEU A 558 -12.37 4.72 6.25
N MET A 559 -12.41 4.49 4.95
CA MET A 559 -11.22 4.19 4.17
C MET A 559 -10.22 5.36 4.20
N VAL A 560 -10.72 6.60 4.17
CA VAL A 560 -9.89 7.81 4.28
C VAL A 560 -9.37 8.03 5.71
N SER A 561 -10.23 7.84 6.72
CA SER A 561 -9.88 8.18 8.12
C SER A 561 -8.99 7.14 8.79
N ALA A 562 -9.27 5.85 8.57
CA ALA A 562 -8.60 4.75 9.24
C ALA A 562 -7.40 4.21 8.49
N PHE A 563 -7.31 4.43 7.17
CA PHE A 563 -6.23 3.93 6.32
C PHE A 563 -5.56 5.04 5.49
N PRO A 564 -4.99 6.08 6.15
CA PRO A 564 -4.29 7.17 5.44
C PRO A 564 -3.00 6.71 4.74
N GLU A 565 -2.44 5.57 5.14
CA GLU A 565 -1.27 4.89 4.57
C GLU A 565 -1.68 3.49 4.07
N PRO A 566 -2.47 3.39 2.98
CA PRO A 566 -3.08 2.14 2.54
C PRO A 566 -2.07 1.06 2.15
N GLU A 567 -0.86 1.45 1.73
CA GLU A 567 0.23 0.54 1.40
C GLU A 567 0.73 -0.28 2.59
N ARG A 568 0.47 0.17 3.83
CA ARG A 568 0.79 -0.58 5.05
C ARG A 568 -0.16 -1.74 5.33
N HIS A 569 -1.28 -1.79 4.63
CA HIS A 569 -2.33 -2.76 4.85
C HIS A 569 -2.46 -3.70 3.65
N PHE A 570 -2.90 -4.92 3.91
CA PHE A 570 -3.40 -5.82 2.88
C PHE A 570 -4.81 -6.28 3.28
N PHE A 571 -5.77 -5.92 2.45
CA PHE A 571 -7.18 -6.20 2.70
C PHE A 571 -7.55 -7.60 2.20
N VAL A 572 -7.98 -8.45 3.11
CA VAL A 572 -8.45 -9.80 2.81
C VAL A 572 -9.97 -9.78 2.74
N ASP A 573 -10.53 -9.87 1.55
CA ASP A 573 -11.98 -9.80 1.33
C ASP A 573 -12.62 -11.18 1.57
N LEU A 574 -13.36 -11.27 2.68
CA LEU A 574 -14.10 -12.46 3.12
C LEU A 574 -15.62 -12.33 2.90
N SER A 575 -16.04 -11.42 2.01
CA SER A 575 -17.42 -11.36 1.54
C SER A 575 -17.74 -12.53 0.61
N ALA A 576 -19.01 -12.94 0.57
CA ALA A 576 -19.42 -14.10 -0.23
C ALA A 576 -19.13 -13.94 -1.73
N SER A 577 -19.25 -12.71 -2.26
CA SER A 577 -19.10 -12.38 -3.67
C SER A 577 -17.73 -11.81 -4.05
N GLY A 578 -16.87 -11.49 -3.08
CA GLY A 578 -15.60 -10.80 -3.32
C GLY A 578 -15.78 -9.32 -3.72
N SER A 579 -16.79 -8.66 -3.14
CA SER A 579 -17.20 -7.29 -3.54
C SER A 579 -16.22 -6.20 -3.09
N PHE A 580 -15.56 -6.36 -1.94
CA PHE A 580 -14.63 -5.33 -1.45
C PHE A 580 -13.38 -5.25 -2.29
N ALA A 581 -12.87 -6.36 -2.81
CA ALA A 581 -11.75 -6.33 -3.75
C ALA A 581 -12.05 -5.43 -4.96
N ASN A 582 -13.30 -5.40 -5.43
CA ASN A 582 -13.74 -4.49 -6.48
C ASN A 582 -13.84 -3.04 -5.97
N PHE A 583 -14.33 -2.82 -4.75
CA PHE A 583 -14.40 -1.47 -4.17
C PHE A 583 -13.00 -0.85 -4.03
N LEU A 584 -12.02 -1.61 -3.54
CA LEU A 584 -10.63 -1.17 -3.43
C LEU A 584 -10.07 -0.81 -4.82
N LYS A 585 -10.23 -1.72 -5.78
CA LYS A 585 -9.73 -1.53 -7.16
C LYS A 585 -10.34 -0.30 -7.85
N HIS A 586 -11.65 -0.10 -7.75
CA HIS A 586 -12.37 0.93 -8.51
C HIS A 586 -12.53 2.24 -7.75
N GLY A 587 -12.52 2.20 -6.42
CA GLY A 587 -12.79 3.35 -5.56
C GLY A 587 -11.56 4.02 -4.96
N TYR A 588 -10.47 3.27 -4.76
CA TYR A 588 -9.34 3.74 -3.95
C TYR A 588 -7.98 3.55 -4.63
N GLY A 589 -7.94 2.90 -5.79
CA GLY A 589 -6.75 2.76 -6.61
C GLY A 589 -5.76 1.70 -6.14
N PRO A 590 -4.60 1.59 -6.81
CA PRO A 590 -3.68 0.47 -6.64
C PRO A 590 -2.95 0.43 -5.29
N SER A 591 -2.90 1.54 -4.55
CA SER A 591 -2.29 1.58 -3.22
C SER A 591 -3.10 0.81 -2.17
N HIS A 592 -4.41 0.66 -2.37
CA HIS A 592 -5.30 -0.13 -1.54
C HIS A 592 -5.28 -1.61 -1.97
N ARG A 593 -4.24 -2.32 -1.57
CA ARG A 593 -3.99 -3.71 -1.97
C ARG A 593 -4.94 -4.66 -1.26
N GLY A 594 -5.62 -5.53 -2.01
CA GLY A 594 -6.44 -6.58 -1.43
C GLY A 594 -6.86 -7.65 -2.42
N ALA A 595 -7.26 -8.80 -1.90
CA ALA A 595 -7.72 -9.93 -2.71
C ALA A 595 -8.88 -10.68 -2.03
N PRO A 596 -9.82 -11.23 -2.81
CA PRO A 596 -10.94 -11.97 -2.25
C PRO A 596 -10.59 -13.44 -2.06
N ALA A 597 -11.03 -14.00 -0.92
CA ALA A 597 -10.90 -15.44 -0.66
C ALA A 597 -11.78 -16.28 -1.59
N ILE A 598 -12.98 -15.78 -1.89
CA ILE A 598 -13.95 -16.40 -2.81
C ILE A 598 -14.63 -15.35 -3.69
N ASN A 599 -15.25 -15.78 -4.79
CA ASN A 599 -15.96 -14.88 -5.70
C ASN A 599 -17.24 -15.53 -6.25
N GLN A 600 -18.16 -14.71 -6.77
CA GLN A 600 -19.46 -15.17 -7.29
C GLN A 600 -19.40 -15.97 -8.60
N PHE A 601 -18.28 -15.97 -9.32
CA PHE A 601 -18.11 -16.64 -10.61
C PHE A 601 -17.53 -18.07 -10.47
N GLY A 602 -17.25 -18.52 -9.24
CA GLY A 602 -16.68 -19.84 -8.96
C GLY A 602 -15.15 -19.87 -9.01
N ASN A 603 -14.59 -21.09 -9.07
CA ASN A 603 -13.14 -21.34 -8.99
C ASN A 603 -12.52 -20.77 -7.70
N ASN A 604 -13.22 -21.02 -6.59
CA ASN A 604 -12.91 -20.49 -5.27
C ASN A 604 -11.60 -21.04 -4.71
N THR A 605 -11.19 -22.27 -5.08
CA THR A 605 -9.86 -22.79 -4.72
C THR A 605 -8.76 -21.97 -5.38
N ALA A 606 -8.95 -21.54 -6.63
CA ALA A 606 -7.99 -20.67 -7.32
C ALA A 606 -8.02 -19.23 -6.78
N SER A 607 -9.17 -18.71 -6.36
CA SER A 607 -9.24 -17.43 -5.64
C SER A 607 -8.47 -17.47 -4.33
N LEU A 608 -8.69 -18.50 -3.51
CA LEU A 608 -7.96 -18.68 -2.25
C LEU A 608 -6.45 -18.82 -2.49
N ARG A 609 -6.03 -19.58 -3.51
CA ARG A 609 -4.62 -19.67 -3.91
C ARG A 609 -4.03 -18.31 -4.32
N ARG A 610 -4.73 -17.55 -5.17
CA ARG A 610 -4.27 -16.21 -5.59
C ARG A 610 -4.20 -15.24 -4.42
N LEU A 611 -5.15 -15.32 -3.48
CA LEU A 611 -5.06 -14.58 -2.22
C LEU A 611 -3.78 -14.96 -1.48
N ARG A 612 -3.47 -16.27 -1.34
CA ARG A 612 -2.23 -16.74 -0.69
C ARG A 612 -0.96 -16.25 -1.37
N GLU A 613 -0.92 -16.27 -2.69
CA GLU A 613 0.22 -15.79 -3.48
C GLU A 613 0.39 -14.27 -3.36
N ALA A 614 -0.72 -13.54 -3.18
CA ALA A 614 -0.72 -12.09 -3.00
C ALA A 614 -0.47 -11.64 -1.55
N LEU A 615 -0.60 -12.55 -0.57
CA LEU A 615 -0.32 -12.22 0.82
C LEU A 615 1.15 -11.76 0.95
N PRO A 616 1.41 -10.71 1.74
CA PRO A 616 2.76 -10.30 2.07
C PRO A 616 3.56 -11.50 2.61
N GLN A 617 4.71 -11.79 2.01
CA GLN A 617 5.65 -12.78 2.54
C GLN A 617 6.25 -12.17 3.83
N GLU A 618 6.19 -12.92 4.94
CA GLU A 618 6.73 -12.50 6.24
C GLU A 618 8.25 -12.39 6.23
#